data_AF-N4XIB2-F1
#
_entry.id   AF-N4XIB2-F1
#
_cell.length_a   1.000
_cell.length_b   1.000
_cell.length_c   1.000
_cell.angle_alpha   90.00
_cell.angle_beta   90.00
_cell.angle_gamma   90.00
#
_symmetry.space_group_name_H-M   'P 1'
#
loop_
_entity.id
_entity.type
_entity.pdbx_description
1 polymer ?
#
loop_
_entity_poly.entity_id
_entity_poly.type
_entity_poly.pdbx_seq_one_letter_code
_entity_poly.pdbx_strand_id
1 'polypeptide(L)'
;MSLKYIPLTDFRLPDYPDAPLILDGAPLSIIDTESLASEITSNKNITIPPAIGIATLLYNWHPNALAAFLDLDAWFSFTWTVSIEPSTPSGSKLEIGRIGNQITFGQLDASGENWAMMLTYNIKKQRPKKGTWIPNPKESMLGPRDITSAALIPRLASSLLTRLLAQRRWETGKRIKHHLSVEYAPMDIWGDGIPMSPHWLYKPLDLTTCTTCGAADAALQRCGKCGTATYCSDACQKRDWKVHKGVCTMGLEDRGQAIRLAEKGGLIAWDEERMFAREGSGEGSRNPYFEGCVGKRVRAVVK
;
A
#
# COMPACT_ATOMS: atom_id res chain seq x y z
N MET A 1 -8.37 3.51 -28.18
CA MET A 1 -6.94 3.71 -27.88
C MET A 1 -6.56 2.67 -26.83
N SER A 2 -5.75 1.65 -27.14
CA SER A 2 -5.44 0.58 -26.17
C SER A 2 -5.02 1.11 -24.79
N LEU A 3 -5.42 0.40 -23.73
CA LEU A 3 -5.04 0.71 -22.34
C LEU A 3 -3.52 0.89 -22.25
N LYS A 4 -3.07 2.01 -21.67
CA LYS A 4 -1.65 2.34 -21.54
C LYS A 4 -1.15 1.99 -20.14
N TYR A 5 0.06 1.44 -20.10
CA TYR A 5 0.79 1.14 -18.87
C TYR A 5 1.97 2.11 -18.74
N ILE A 6 2.12 2.70 -17.57
CA ILE A 6 3.22 3.60 -17.21
C ILE A 6 4.24 2.74 -16.45
N PRO A 7 5.44 2.51 -17.02
CA PRO A 7 6.50 1.79 -16.32
C PRO A 7 7.05 2.68 -15.19
N LEU A 8 7.26 2.09 -14.02
CA LEU A 8 7.86 2.76 -12.87
C LEU A 8 9.36 2.44 -12.79
N THR A 9 10.11 2.79 -13.83
CA THR A 9 11.53 2.41 -14.00
C THR A 9 12.44 2.89 -12.90
N ASP A 10 12.12 4.04 -12.30
CA ASP A 10 12.93 4.69 -11.26
C ASP A 10 12.37 4.45 -9.84
N PHE A 11 11.24 3.75 -9.72
CA PHE A 11 10.65 3.45 -8.43
C PHE A 11 11.48 2.37 -7.72
N ARG A 12 11.91 2.67 -6.50
CA ARG A 12 12.77 1.81 -5.68
C ARG A 12 12.18 1.65 -4.30
N LEU A 13 12.44 0.50 -3.67
CA LEU A 13 12.20 0.38 -2.24
C LEU A 13 13.23 1.26 -1.50
N PRO A 14 12.84 1.92 -0.40
CA PRO A 14 13.77 2.68 0.43
C PRO A 14 14.97 1.82 0.82
N ASP A 15 16.16 2.41 0.82
CA ASP A 15 17.46 1.75 1.05
C ASP A 15 17.88 0.71 -0.01
N TYR A 16 17.18 0.64 -1.14
CA TYR A 16 17.53 -0.20 -2.29
C TYR A 16 17.58 0.62 -3.60
N PRO A 17 18.47 1.62 -3.72
CA PRO A 17 18.48 2.57 -4.85
C PRO A 17 18.74 1.90 -6.22
N ASP A 18 19.51 0.82 -6.24
CA ASP A 18 19.94 0.17 -7.47
C ASP A 18 19.14 -1.10 -7.82
N ALA A 19 18.10 -1.43 -7.03
CA ALA A 19 17.35 -2.67 -7.17
C ALA A 19 16.03 -2.46 -7.91
N PRO A 20 15.93 -2.80 -9.21
CA PRO A 20 14.67 -2.73 -9.94
C PRO A 20 13.66 -3.75 -9.41
N LEU A 21 12.38 -3.37 -9.53
CA LEU A 21 11.26 -4.17 -9.06
C LEU A 21 10.49 -4.79 -10.23
N ILE A 22 10.10 -6.05 -10.02
CA ILE A 22 9.21 -6.81 -10.88
C ILE A 22 7.90 -7.10 -10.17
N LEU A 23 6.82 -7.21 -10.93
CA LEU A 23 5.51 -7.61 -10.46
C LEU A 23 4.88 -8.55 -11.49
N ASP A 24 4.46 -9.74 -11.05
CA ASP A 24 3.93 -10.80 -11.94
C ASP A 24 4.84 -11.17 -13.12
N GLY A 25 6.15 -11.10 -12.91
CA GLY A 25 7.15 -11.49 -13.90
C GLY A 25 7.41 -10.46 -15.00
N ALA A 26 6.91 -9.24 -14.83
CA ALA A 26 7.22 -8.08 -15.69
C ALA A 26 7.78 -6.93 -14.85
N PRO A 27 8.48 -5.95 -15.44
CA PRO A 27 8.87 -4.72 -14.75
C PRO A 27 7.67 -4.00 -14.13
N LEU A 28 7.86 -3.45 -12.93
CA LEU A 28 6.80 -2.74 -12.20
C LEU A 28 6.19 -1.62 -13.07
N SER A 29 4.87 -1.66 -13.19
CA SER A 29 4.10 -0.68 -13.95
C SER A 29 2.75 -0.44 -13.31
N ILE A 30 2.15 0.71 -13.64
CA ILE A 30 0.80 1.10 -13.24
C ILE A 30 -0.01 1.45 -14.48
N ILE A 31 -1.33 1.56 -14.35
CA ILE A 31 -2.20 1.95 -15.44
C ILE A 31 -2.27 3.47 -15.53
N ASP A 32 -2.17 4.00 -16.76
CA ASP A 32 -2.50 5.40 -17.03
C ASP A 32 -4.01 5.61 -16.86
N THR A 33 -4.38 6.37 -15.82
CA THR A 33 -5.77 6.59 -15.42
C THR A 33 -6.58 7.36 -16.46
N GLU A 34 -5.95 8.17 -17.31
CA GLU A 34 -6.61 8.90 -18.39
C GLU A 34 -6.96 7.97 -19.56
N SER A 35 -6.02 7.09 -19.94
CA SER A 35 -6.29 6.03 -20.91
C SER A 35 -7.40 5.08 -20.44
N LEU A 36 -7.42 4.74 -19.15
CA LEU A 36 -8.45 3.88 -18.57
C LEU A 36 -9.85 4.53 -18.65
N ALA A 37 -9.97 5.81 -18.28
CA ALA A 37 -11.24 6.52 -18.36
C ALA A 37 -11.79 6.52 -19.79
N SER A 38 -10.92 6.78 -20.78
CA SER A 38 -11.29 6.81 -22.19
C SER A 38 -11.77 5.45 -22.71
N GLU A 39 -11.11 4.36 -22.30
CA GLU A 39 -11.47 3.01 -22.73
C GLU A 39 -12.74 2.50 -22.03
N ILE A 40 -13.01 2.89 -20.78
CA ILE A 40 -14.27 2.56 -20.09
C ILE A 40 -15.46 3.20 -20.82
N THR A 41 -15.34 4.47 -21.22
CA THR A 41 -16.39 5.16 -22.00
C THR A 41 -16.62 4.51 -23.37
N SER A 42 -15.61 3.83 -23.91
CA SER A 42 -15.68 3.14 -25.21
C SER A 42 -16.35 1.75 -25.13
N ASN A 43 -16.96 1.37 -23.99
CA ASN A 43 -17.67 0.10 -23.77
C ASN A 43 -16.85 -1.16 -24.12
N LYS A 44 -15.52 -1.13 -23.92
CA LYS A 44 -14.69 -2.32 -24.14
C LYS A 44 -14.62 -3.20 -22.90
N ASN A 45 -14.57 -4.51 -23.11
CA ASN A 45 -14.25 -5.48 -22.06
C ASN A 45 -12.77 -5.32 -21.65
N ILE A 46 -12.51 -4.44 -20.69
CA ILE A 46 -11.16 -4.20 -20.16
C ILE A 46 -10.84 -5.28 -19.11
N THR A 47 -9.74 -5.98 -19.33
CA THR A 47 -9.17 -6.90 -18.34
C THR A 47 -7.90 -6.28 -17.76
N ILE A 48 -7.90 -6.10 -16.44
CA ILE A 48 -6.78 -5.52 -15.69
C ILE A 48 -6.14 -6.64 -14.87
N PRO A 49 -4.83 -6.90 -15.06
CA PRO A 49 -4.09 -7.81 -14.19
C PRO A 49 -4.19 -7.36 -12.73
N PRO A 50 -4.57 -8.25 -11.79
CA PRO A 50 -4.82 -7.86 -10.41
C PRO A 50 -3.66 -7.14 -9.72
N ALA A 51 -2.44 -7.62 -9.96
CA ALA A 51 -1.23 -7.04 -9.39
C ALA A 51 -1.01 -5.58 -9.88
N ILE A 52 -1.18 -5.32 -11.18
CA ILE A 52 -1.08 -3.96 -11.74
C ILE A 52 -2.21 -3.07 -11.20
N GLY A 53 -3.42 -3.60 -11.07
CA GLY A 53 -4.56 -2.86 -10.52
C GLY A 53 -4.30 -2.39 -9.08
N ILE A 54 -3.80 -3.29 -8.21
CA ILE A 54 -3.43 -2.95 -6.84
C ILE A 54 -2.25 -1.97 -6.81
N ALA A 55 -1.21 -2.20 -7.62
CA ALA A 55 -0.09 -1.29 -7.72
C ALA A 55 -0.53 0.13 -8.10
N THR A 56 -1.45 0.24 -9.06
CA THR A 56 -2.03 1.51 -9.50
C THR A 56 -2.81 2.18 -8.37
N LEU A 57 -3.66 1.44 -7.64
CA LEU A 57 -4.41 1.98 -6.50
C LEU A 57 -3.49 2.53 -5.41
N LEU A 58 -2.54 1.72 -4.95
CA LEU A 58 -1.65 2.07 -3.84
C LEU A 58 -0.70 3.20 -4.23
N TYR A 59 -0.13 3.18 -5.43
CA TYR A 59 0.75 4.25 -5.91
C TYR A 59 0.03 5.60 -5.96
N ASN A 60 -1.18 5.62 -6.51
CA ASN A 60 -1.97 6.85 -6.60
C ASN A 60 -2.50 7.32 -5.24
N TRP A 61 -2.65 6.42 -4.26
CA TRP A 61 -2.93 6.82 -2.88
C TRP A 61 -1.68 7.45 -2.24
N HIS A 62 -0.57 6.71 -2.19
CA HIS A 62 0.73 7.20 -1.79
C HIS A 62 1.87 6.26 -2.24
N PRO A 63 2.97 6.75 -2.84
CA PRO A 63 4.10 5.91 -3.28
C PRO A 63 4.68 5.00 -2.18
N ASN A 64 4.84 5.51 -0.95
CA ASN A 64 5.31 4.68 0.18
C ASN A 64 4.34 3.55 0.57
N ALA A 65 3.05 3.65 0.25
CA ALA A 65 2.12 2.56 0.49
C ALA A 65 2.36 1.41 -0.50
N LEU A 66 2.61 1.73 -1.78
CA LEU A 66 3.07 0.72 -2.75
C LEU A 66 4.42 0.11 -2.32
N ALA A 67 5.37 0.95 -1.88
CA ALA A 67 6.65 0.47 -1.40
C ALA A 67 6.47 -0.51 -0.23
N ALA A 68 5.66 -0.16 0.77
CA ALA A 68 5.39 -1.03 1.93
C ALA A 68 4.68 -2.34 1.57
N PHE A 69 3.77 -2.29 0.60
CA PHE A 69 3.13 -3.49 0.09
C PHE A 69 4.14 -4.44 -0.59
N LEU A 70 5.12 -3.90 -1.32
CA LEU A 70 6.17 -4.66 -2.01
C LEU A 70 7.40 -4.97 -1.14
N ASP A 71 7.55 -4.36 0.04
CA ASP A 71 8.69 -4.54 0.91
C ASP A 71 8.48 -5.66 1.93
N LEU A 72 8.70 -6.90 1.47
CA LEU A 72 8.57 -8.10 2.31
C LEU A 72 9.74 -8.32 3.27
N ASP A 73 10.85 -7.58 3.08
CA ASP A 73 11.95 -7.62 4.04
C ASP A 73 11.61 -6.76 5.27
N ALA A 74 10.90 -5.64 5.06
CA ALA A 74 10.47 -4.77 6.15
C ALA A 74 9.17 -5.25 6.80
N TRP A 75 8.09 -5.38 6.03
CA TRP A 75 6.76 -5.53 6.61
C TRP A 75 6.31 -6.99 6.58
N PHE A 76 6.04 -7.58 7.75
CA PHE A 76 5.41 -8.88 7.83
C PHE A 76 3.98 -8.80 7.29
N SER A 77 3.20 -7.84 7.77
CA SER A 77 1.85 -7.55 7.28
C SER A 77 1.68 -6.10 6.85
N PHE A 78 0.78 -5.91 5.90
CA PHE A 78 0.35 -4.61 5.38
C PHE A 78 -1.15 -4.69 5.15
N THR A 79 -1.90 -3.74 5.68
CA THR A 79 -3.35 -3.66 5.49
C THR A 79 -3.75 -2.24 5.18
N TRP A 80 -4.23 -2.01 3.96
CA TRP A 80 -4.84 -0.77 3.55
C TRP A 80 -6.34 -0.95 3.44
N THR A 81 -7.11 -0.05 4.05
CA THR A 81 -8.57 -0.03 3.93
C THR A 81 -9.07 1.33 3.52
N VAL A 82 -10.18 1.35 2.77
CA VAL A 82 -10.95 2.55 2.51
C VAL A 82 -12.41 2.32 2.87
N SER A 83 -12.91 3.13 3.80
CA SER A 83 -14.32 3.15 4.20
C SER A 83 -15.04 4.27 3.45
N ILE A 84 -16.13 3.92 2.78
CA ILE A 84 -16.98 4.79 1.97
C ILE A 84 -18.35 4.84 2.64
N GLU A 85 -18.79 6.04 3.02
CA GLU A 85 -20.05 6.26 3.73
C GLU A 85 -20.22 5.37 4.96
N PRO A 86 -19.24 5.38 5.89
CA PRO A 86 -19.33 4.57 7.10
C PRO A 86 -20.60 4.90 7.88
N SER A 87 -21.17 3.88 8.54
CA SER A 87 -22.39 4.00 9.36
C SER A 87 -23.66 4.37 8.56
N THR A 88 -23.68 4.08 7.27
CA THR A 88 -24.89 4.18 6.43
C THR A 88 -25.26 2.83 5.83
N PRO A 89 -26.54 2.58 5.46
CA PRO A 89 -26.93 1.35 4.79
C PRO A 89 -26.26 1.13 3.42
N SER A 90 -25.81 2.20 2.77
CA SER A 90 -25.04 2.16 1.51
C SER A 90 -23.52 2.10 1.74
N GLY A 91 -23.09 2.03 3.00
CA GLY A 91 -21.68 2.01 3.37
C GLY A 91 -20.96 0.79 2.79
N SER A 92 -19.72 0.99 2.38
CA SER A 92 -18.85 -0.09 1.96
C SER A 92 -17.45 0.12 2.47
N LYS A 93 -16.78 -0.97 2.84
CA LYS A 93 -15.36 -0.96 3.20
C LYS A 93 -14.63 -1.87 2.21
N LEU A 94 -13.52 -1.37 1.70
CA LEU A 94 -12.61 -2.12 0.83
C LEU A 94 -11.32 -2.34 1.58
N GLU A 95 -10.69 -3.48 1.32
CA GLU A 95 -9.46 -3.87 1.98
C GLU A 95 -8.48 -4.48 0.97
N ILE A 96 -7.22 -4.11 1.13
CA ILE A 96 -6.07 -4.70 0.45
C ILE A 96 -5.06 -5.06 1.55
N GLY A 97 -4.96 -6.34 1.83
CA GLY A 97 -4.06 -6.94 2.80
C GLY A 97 -2.94 -7.75 2.14
N ARG A 98 -1.81 -7.82 2.82
CA ARG A 98 -0.74 -8.78 2.57
C ARG A 98 -0.22 -9.27 3.91
N ILE A 99 -0.21 -10.58 4.13
CA ILE A 99 0.42 -11.22 5.28
C ILE A 99 1.48 -12.19 4.75
N GLY A 100 2.76 -11.86 4.99
CA GLY A 100 3.89 -12.59 4.44
C GLY A 100 3.78 -12.71 2.91
N ASN A 101 3.60 -13.95 2.44
CA ASN A 101 3.49 -14.28 1.02
C ASN A 101 2.05 -14.49 0.51
N GLN A 102 1.04 -14.12 1.29
CA GLN A 102 -0.36 -14.18 0.90
C GLN A 102 -0.90 -12.77 0.79
N ILE A 103 -1.65 -12.51 -0.29
CA ILE A 103 -2.31 -11.24 -0.58
C ILE A 103 -3.79 -11.51 -0.58
N THR A 104 -4.54 -10.70 0.14
CA THR A 104 -5.98 -10.84 0.30
C THR A 104 -6.61 -9.48 0.06
N PHE A 105 -7.57 -9.38 -0.83
CA PHE A 105 -8.25 -8.11 -1.07
C PHE A 105 -9.70 -8.31 -1.50
N GLY A 106 -10.50 -7.27 -1.33
CA GLY A 106 -11.90 -7.34 -1.71
C GLY A 106 -12.76 -6.31 -1.00
N GLN A 107 -14.00 -6.68 -0.77
CA GLN A 107 -15.03 -5.83 -0.21
C GLN A 107 -15.60 -6.48 1.05
N LEU A 108 -15.66 -5.71 2.12
CA LEU A 108 -16.35 -6.08 3.34
C LEU A 108 -17.80 -5.58 3.29
N ASP A 109 -18.62 -6.16 4.16
CA ASP A 109 -19.99 -5.72 4.41
C ASP A 109 -20.05 -4.30 5.00
N ALA A 110 -21.27 -3.82 5.23
CA ALA A 110 -21.50 -2.46 5.77
C ALA A 110 -21.03 -2.30 7.22
N SER A 111 -20.94 -3.38 8.01
CA SER A 111 -20.32 -3.34 9.35
C SER A 111 -18.80 -3.26 9.26
N GLY A 112 -18.21 -3.79 8.17
CA GLY A 112 -16.77 -3.85 7.98
C GLY A 112 -16.11 -4.97 8.77
N GLU A 113 -16.91 -5.97 9.17
CA GLU A 113 -16.49 -7.12 9.99
C GLU A 113 -16.45 -8.41 9.16
N ASN A 114 -17.31 -8.56 8.15
CA ASN A 114 -17.36 -9.77 7.34
C ASN A 114 -17.03 -9.47 5.88
N TRP A 115 -16.36 -10.44 5.24
CA TRP A 115 -16.05 -10.37 3.82
C TRP A 115 -17.31 -10.61 2.97
N ALA A 116 -17.72 -9.60 2.21
CA ALA A 116 -18.71 -9.76 1.14
C ALA A 116 -18.08 -10.38 -0.12
N MET A 117 -16.78 -10.13 -0.34
CA MET A 117 -15.97 -10.78 -1.35
C MET A 117 -14.51 -10.72 -0.93
N MET A 118 -13.85 -11.87 -0.87
CA MET A 118 -12.44 -12.00 -0.52
C MET A 118 -11.72 -12.76 -1.63
N LEU A 119 -10.72 -12.14 -2.22
CA LEU A 119 -9.92 -12.71 -3.31
C LEU A 119 -8.47 -12.83 -2.85
N THR A 120 -7.95 -14.04 -2.88
CA THR A 120 -6.66 -14.36 -2.29
C THR A 120 -5.69 -14.89 -3.32
N TYR A 121 -4.43 -14.45 -3.23
CA TYR A 121 -3.31 -14.86 -4.07
C TYR A 121 -2.10 -15.21 -3.21
N ASN A 122 -1.37 -16.25 -3.61
CA ASN A 122 -0.08 -16.60 -3.04
C ASN A 122 1.05 -16.07 -3.92
N ILE A 123 2.05 -15.43 -3.31
CA ILE A 123 3.26 -14.97 -3.99
C ILE A 123 4.23 -16.15 -4.15
N LYS A 124 4.60 -16.48 -5.39
CA LYS A 124 5.54 -17.55 -5.68
C LYS A 124 6.93 -17.23 -5.14
N LYS A 125 7.43 -18.04 -4.21
CA LYS A 125 8.76 -17.85 -3.56
C LYS A 125 9.94 -18.38 -4.38
N GLN A 126 9.71 -19.36 -5.26
CA GLN A 126 10.77 -20.08 -5.97
C GLN A 126 10.90 -19.65 -7.43
N ARG A 127 12.12 -19.72 -7.95
CA ARG A 127 12.40 -19.57 -9.39
C ARG A 127 11.97 -20.84 -10.15
N PRO A 128 11.61 -20.74 -11.45
CA PRO A 128 11.47 -19.51 -12.25
C PRO A 128 10.20 -18.72 -11.91
N LYS A 129 10.21 -17.41 -12.15
CA LYS A 129 9.09 -16.47 -11.90
C LYS A 129 8.76 -16.21 -10.41
N LYS A 130 9.79 -15.98 -9.58
CA LYS A 130 9.64 -15.47 -8.21
C LYS A 130 8.81 -14.18 -8.24
N GLY A 131 7.91 -13.98 -7.28
CA GLY A 131 7.05 -12.79 -7.21
C GLY A 131 5.74 -12.87 -7.99
N THR A 132 5.48 -13.96 -8.71
CA THR A 132 4.20 -14.14 -9.43
C THR A 132 3.07 -14.48 -8.47
N TRP A 133 1.90 -13.87 -8.70
CA TRP A 133 0.69 -14.09 -7.93
C TRP A 133 -0.08 -15.29 -8.47
N ILE A 134 -0.34 -16.25 -7.60
CA ILE A 134 -1.07 -17.48 -7.91
C ILE A 134 -2.42 -17.42 -7.20
N PRO A 135 -3.56 -17.44 -7.91
CA PRO A 135 -4.87 -17.44 -7.29
C PRO A 135 -5.02 -18.59 -6.27
N ASN A 136 -5.61 -18.31 -5.12
CA ASN A 136 -5.81 -19.27 -4.04
C ASN A 136 -7.30 -19.48 -3.74
N PRO A 137 -7.97 -20.46 -4.41
CA PRO A 137 -9.37 -20.81 -4.17
C PRO A 137 -9.70 -21.15 -2.71
N LYS A 138 -8.78 -21.79 -1.99
CA LYS A 138 -9.03 -22.27 -0.62
C LYS A 138 -9.23 -21.14 0.38
N GLU A 139 -8.69 -19.97 0.08
CA GLU A 139 -8.74 -18.77 0.92
C GLU A 139 -9.54 -17.65 0.25
N SER A 140 -10.32 -17.96 -0.79
CA SER A 140 -11.13 -16.98 -1.53
C SER A 140 -12.62 -17.30 -1.38
N MET A 141 -13.45 -16.28 -1.17
CA MET A 141 -14.89 -16.43 -0.99
C MET A 141 -15.70 -15.29 -1.60
N LEU A 142 -16.96 -15.57 -1.90
CA LEU A 142 -17.97 -14.61 -2.34
C LEU A 142 -19.17 -14.72 -1.39
N GLY A 143 -19.28 -13.73 -0.50
CA GLY A 143 -20.17 -13.78 0.65
C GLY A 143 -19.90 -15.04 1.49
N PRO A 144 -20.92 -15.85 1.83
CA PRO A 144 -20.74 -17.04 2.64
C PRO A 144 -20.22 -18.26 1.88
N ARG A 145 -19.90 -18.15 0.57
CA ARG A 145 -19.53 -19.29 -0.28
C ARG A 145 -18.08 -19.22 -0.71
N ASP A 146 -17.36 -20.33 -0.55
CA ASP A 146 -15.99 -20.46 -1.05
C ASP A 146 -15.95 -20.48 -2.59
N ILE A 147 -14.91 -19.87 -3.15
CA ILE A 147 -14.65 -19.89 -4.58
C ILE A 147 -13.84 -21.14 -4.90
N THR A 148 -14.44 -22.14 -5.52
CA THR A 148 -13.76 -23.40 -5.86
C THR A 148 -12.90 -23.33 -7.12
N SER A 149 -13.17 -22.37 -8.02
CA SER A 149 -12.49 -22.24 -9.32
C SER A 149 -11.39 -21.17 -9.30
N ALA A 150 -10.14 -21.59 -9.50
CA ALA A 150 -8.99 -20.69 -9.61
C ALA A 150 -9.10 -19.70 -10.78
N ALA A 151 -9.79 -20.08 -11.87
CA ALA A 151 -9.97 -19.22 -13.03
C ALA A 151 -11.00 -18.10 -12.80
N LEU A 152 -11.89 -18.24 -11.80
CA LEU A 152 -12.88 -17.23 -11.47
C LEU A 152 -12.24 -16.05 -10.72
N ILE A 153 -11.22 -16.30 -9.90
CA ILE A 153 -10.59 -15.30 -9.04
C ILE A 153 -9.98 -14.13 -9.86
N PRO A 154 -9.17 -14.36 -10.92
CA PRO A 154 -8.67 -13.26 -11.77
C PRO A 154 -9.78 -12.44 -12.44
N ARG A 155 -10.89 -13.08 -12.83
CA ARG A 155 -12.01 -12.40 -13.48
C ARG A 155 -12.74 -11.48 -12.50
N LEU A 156 -13.04 -11.98 -11.30
CA LEU A 156 -13.65 -11.18 -10.23
C LEU A 156 -12.71 -10.05 -9.78
N ALA A 157 -11.42 -10.35 -9.62
CA ALA A 157 -10.40 -9.37 -9.26
C ALA A 157 -10.28 -8.26 -10.30
N SER A 158 -10.19 -8.62 -11.58
CA SER A 158 -10.15 -7.65 -12.67
C SER A 158 -11.41 -6.78 -12.67
N SER A 159 -12.60 -7.37 -12.53
CA SER A 159 -13.86 -6.61 -12.50
C SER A 159 -13.93 -5.63 -11.33
N LEU A 160 -13.56 -6.10 -10.12
CA LEU A 160 -13.46 -5.26 -8.92
C LEU A 160 -12.48 -4.10 -9.17
N LEU A 161 -11.24 -4.40 -9.55
CA LEU A 161 -10.19 -3.41 -9.69
C LEU A 161 -10.51 -2.40 -10.79
N THR A 162 -11.06 -2.82 -11.93
CA THR A 162 -11.54 -1.89 -12.97
C THR A 162 -12.54 -0.90 -12.39
N ARG A 163 -13.52 -1.36 -11.58
CA ARG A 163 -14.49 -0.48 -10.91
C ARG A 163 -13.82 0.45 -9.90
N LEU A 164 -12.89 -0.05 -9.08
CA LEU A 164 -12.19 0.77 -8.09
C LEU A 164 -11.33 1.86 -8.73
N LEU A 165 -10.66 1.51 -9.83
CA LEU A 165 -9.82 2.43 -10.59
C LEU A 165 -10.66 3.49 -11.32
N ALA A 166 -11.78 3.08 -11.93
CA ALA A 166 -12.72 3.99 -12.58
C ALA A 166 -13.28 5.05 -11.61
N GLN A 167 -13.59 4.61 -10.39
CA GLN A 167 -14.11 5.47 -9.32
C GLN A 167 -13.00 6.23 -8.57
N ARG A 168 -11.73 6.09 -8.97
CA ARG A 168 -10.56 6.68 -8.32
C ARG A 168 -10.57 6.50 -6.80
N ARG A 169 -10.80 5.27 -6.34
CA ARG A 169 -11.01 4.98 -4.91
C ARG A 169 -9.81 5.25 -3.99
N TRP A 170 -8.66 5.66 -4.54
CA TRP A 170 -7.54 6.22 -3.78
C TRP A 170 -7.76 7.68 -3.33
N GLU A 171 -8.66 8.43 -3.98
CA GLU A 171 -8.98 9.80 -3.58
C GLU A 171 -9.82 9.82 -2.29
N THR A 172 -9.94 10.99 -1.67
CA THR A 172 -10.76 11.18 -0.47
C THR A 172 -11.92 12.15 -0.73
N GLY A 173 -12.89 12.15 0.18
CA GLY A 173 -14.10 12.99 0.13
C GLY A 173 -14.71 13.13 1.51
N LYS A 174 -15.89 13.78 1.61
CA LYS A 174 -16.55 14.06 2.90
C LYS A 174 -16.72 12.81 3.77
N ARG A 175 -17.14 11.69 3.16
CA ARG A 175 -17.38 10.40 3.85
C ARG A 175 -16.48 9.25 3.36
N ILE A 176 -15.29 9.57 2.87
CA ILE A 176 -14.28 8.56 2.49
C ILE A 176 -13.11 8.71 3.44
N LYS A 177 -12.69 7.63 4.10
CA LYS A 177 -11.54 7.60 5.00
C LYS A 177 -10.66 6.40 4.68
N HIS A 178 -9.37 6.67 4.57
CA HIS A 178 -8.33 5.67 4.38
C HIS A 178 -7.68 5.33 5.72
N HIS A 179 -7.31 4.07 5.88
CA HIS A 179 -6.54 3.59 7.02
C HIS A 179 -5.44 2.67 6.51
N LEU A 180 -4.28 2.74 7.15
CA LEU A 180 -3.16 1.86 6.89
C LEU A 180 -2.65 1.35 8.21
N SER A 181 -2.50 0.03 8.29
CA SER A 181 -1.82 -0.66 9.38
C SER A 181 -0.71 -1.52 8.82
N VAL A 182 0.40 -1.60 9.55
CA VAL A 182 1.52 -2.45 9.19
C VAL A 182 2.05 -3.17 10.43
N GLU A 183 2.66 -4.33 10.21
CA GLU A 183 3.39 -5.03 11.25
C GLU A 183 4.78 -5.37 10.75
N TYR A 184 5.79 -5.09 11.56
CA TYR A 184 7.15 -5.52 11.29
C TYR A 184 7.36 -7.00 11.64
N ALA A 185 6.61 -7.51 12.62
CA ALA A 185 6.64 -8.88 13.11
C ALA A 185 5.22 -9.34 13.46
N PRO A 186 4.95 -10.66 13.54
CA PRO A 186 3.74 -11.13 14.21
C PRO A 186 3.79 -10.68 15.67
N MET A 187 3.09 -9.59 15.99
CA MET A 187 3.17 -8.95 17.31
C MET A 187 2.02 -9.39 18.21
N ASP A 188 0.80 -9.38 17.67
CA ASP A 188 -0.42 -9.75 18.37
C ASP A 188 -1.29 -10.63 17.44
N ILE A 189 -1.90 -11.67 18.00
CA ILE A 189 -2.81 -12.56 17.28
C ILE A 189 -4.16 -11.87 17.05
N TRP A 190 -4.50 -10.86 17.86
CA TRP A 190 -5.80 -10.18 17.85
C TRP A 190 -5.74 -8.71 17.40
N GLY A 191 -4.57 -8.18 17.03
CA GLY A 191 -4.40 -6.80 16.58
C GLY A 191 -4.44 -6.64 15.05
N ASP A 192 -4.98 -5.53 14.56
CA ASP A 192 -4.98 -5.16 13.13
C ASP A 192 -3.62 -4.60 12.64
N GLY A 193 -2.56 -4.77 13.43
CA GLY A 193 -1.25 -4.13 13.25
C GLY A 193 -1.15 -2.71 13.80
N ILE A 194 -0.07 -2.00 13.49
CA ILE A 194 0.18 -0.62 13.97
C ILE A 194 -0.44 0.37 12.96
N PRO A 195 -1.46 1.17 13.36
CA PRO A 195 -1.97 2.26 12.53
C PRO A 195 -0.87 3.27 12.22
N MET A 196 -0.66 3.56 10.93
CA MET A 196 0.47 4.38 10.51
C MET A 196 0.15 5.25 9.29
N SER A 197 0.85 6.38 9.19
CA SER A 197 0.90 7.18 7.97
C SER A 197 1.96 6.61 7.02
N PRO A 198 1.69 6.46 5.71
CA PRO A 198 2.72 6.17 4.70
C PRO A 198 3.94 7.10 4.76
N HIS A 199 3.76 8.34 5.22
CA HIS A 199 4.84 9.32 5.41
C HIS A 199 5.87 8.90 6.47
N TRP A 200 5.43 8.11 7.45
CA TRP A 200 6.22 7.77 8.65
C TRP A 200 6.84 6.37 8.60
N LEU A 201 6.60 5.62 7.52
CA LEU A 201 7.12 4.25 7.39
C LEU A 201 8.65 4.21 7.27
N TYR A 202 9.20 5.11 6.46
CA TYR A 202 10.62 5.10 6.05
C TYR A 202 11.37 6.38 6.40
N LYS A 203 10.65 7.37 6.94
CA LYS A 203 11.19 8.66 7.34
C LYS A 203 10.54 9.08 8.65
N PRO A 204 11.24 9.81 9.52
CA PRO A 204 10.64 10.35 10.72
C PRO A 204 9.68 11.48 10.38
N LEU A 205 8.87 11.88 11.36
CA LEU A 205 8.08 13.09 11.24
C LEU A 205 9.03 14.30 11.11
N ASP A 206 8.93 15.01 9.99
CA ASP A 206 9.67 16.24 9.75
C ASP A 206 8.70 17.41 9.57
N LEU A 207 8.84 18.43 10.43
CA LEU A 207 8.04 19.66 10.40
C LEU A 207 8.81 20.84 9.77
N THR A 208 10.03 20.61 9.29
CA THR A 208 10.87 21.60 8.61
C THR A 208 10.70 21.58 7.09
N THR A 209 10.03 20.56 6.56
CA THR A 209 9.75 20.40 5.12
C THR A 209 8.27 20.16 4.88
N CYS A 210 7.77 20.62 3.72
CA CYS A 210 6.40 20.36 3.34
C CYS A 210 6.16 18.84 3.19
N THR A 211 5.18 18.31 3.92
CA THR A 211 4.82 16.88 3.91
C THR A 211 4.41 16.37 2.52
N THR A 212 3.91 17.25 1.63
CA THR A 212 3.43 16.87 0.30
C THR A 212 4.49 16.95 -0.79
N CYS A 213 5.32 17.99 -0.79
CA CYS A 213 6.28 18.26 -1.89
C CYS A 213 7.75 18.27 -1.47
N GLY A 214 8.03 18.21 -0.16
CA GLY A 214 9.39 18.20 0.38
C GLY A 214 10.10 19.56 0.42
N ALA A 215 9.43 20.66 0.05
CA ALA A 215 10.06 21.99 0.08
C ALA A 215 10.38 22.43 1.52
N ALA A 216 11.65 22.82 1.77
CA ALA A 216 12.15 23.31 3.05
C ALA A 216 12.09 24.85 3.16
N ASP A 217 12.34 25.56 2.06
CA ASP A 217 12.57 27.02 2.04
C ASP A 217 11.28 27.85 1.93
N ALA A 218 10.15 27.32 2.39
CA ALA A 218 8.85 27.98 2.32
C ALA A 218 8.32 28.37 3.71
N ALA A 219 7.44 29.36 3.78
CA ALA A 219 6.70 29.66 5.00
C ALA A 219 5.68 28.53 5.28
N LEU A 220 6.13 27.50 5.99
CA LEU A 220 5.34 26.30 6.26
C LEU A 220 4.27 26.54 7.32
N GLN A 221 3.06 26.08 7.04
CA GLN A 221 1.92 26.10 7.96
C GLN A 221 1.68 24.69 8.52
N ARG A 222 1.58 24.59 9.85
CA ARG A 222 1.22 23.34 10.52
C ARG A 222 -0.26 23.04 10.34
N CYS A 223 -0.61 21.75 10.28
CA CYS A 223 -2.00 21.34 10.34
C CYS A 223 -2.63 21.82 11.66
N GLY A 224 -3.60 22.72 11.60
CA GLY A 224 -4.22 23.32 12.79
C GLY A 224 -4.96 22.33 13.70
N LYS A 225 -5.32 21.14 13.21
CA LYS A 225 -6.03 20.13 14.00
C LYS A 225 -5.10 19.21 14.79
N CYS A 226 -4.04 18.70 14.15
CA CYS A 226 -3.20 17.65 14.73
C CYS A 226 -1.77 18.10 14.99
N GLY A 227 -1.26 19.12 14.31
CA GLY A 227 0.12 19.59 14.42
C GLY A 227 1.18 18.68 13.80
N THR A 228 0.82 17.51 13.25
CA THR A 228 1.77 16.46 12.82
C THR A 228 2.04 16.44 11.32
N ALA A 229 1.87 17.57 10.64
CA ALA A 229 2.20 17.76 9.23
C ALA A 229 2.36 19.26 8.95
N THR A 230 3.18 19.60 7.96
CA THR A 230 3.39 20.98 7.52
C THR A 230 3.25 21.12 6.01
N TYR A 231 2.75 22.28 5.57
CA TYR A 231 2.45 22.54 4.17
C TYR A 231 2.90 23.94 3.76
N CYS A 232 3.48 24.06 2.56
CA CYS A 232 3.82 25.36 1.99
C CYS A 232 2.60 26.10 1.42
N SER A 233 1.46 25.41 1.23
CA SER A 233 0.23 25.96 0.66
C SER A 233 -0.98 25.09 0.98
N ASP A 234 -2.18 25.68 0.91
CA ASP A 234 -3.46 24.97 0.99
C ASP A 234 -3.60 23.89 -0.10
N ALA A 235 -2.97 24.10 -1.27
CA ALA A 235 -2.97 23.13 -2.35
C ALA A 235 -2.22 21.84 -1.95
N CYS A 236 -1.09 21.97 -1.26
CA CYS A 236 -0.35 20.83 -0.72
C CYS A 236 -1.15 20.11 0.38
N GLN A 237 -1.74 20.86 1.31
CA GLN A 237 -2.60 20.28 2.35
C GLN A 237 -3.78 19.50 1.76
N LYS A 238 -4.47 20.05 0.75
CA LYS A 238 -5.60 19.39 0.09
C LYS A 238 -5.18 18.12 -0.64
N ARG A 239 -4.02 18.12 -1.31
CA ARG A 239 -3.48 16.96 -2.03
C ARG A 239 -3.13 15.82 -1.07
N ASP A 240 -2.51 16.16 0.07
CA ASP A 240 -2.12 15.17 1.07
C ASP A 240 -3.29 14.67 1.91
N TRP A 241 -4.42 15.37 1.91
CA TRP A 241 -5.57 15.06 2.76
C TRP A 241 -6.07 13.62 2.61
N LYS A 242 -5.95 12.99 1.42
CA LYS A 242 -6.31 11.57 1.23
C LYS A 242 -5.49 10.60 2.08
N VAL A 243 -4.28 10.98 2.45
CA VAL A 243 -3.39 10.23 3.34
C VAL A 243 -3.51 10.76 4.76
N HIS A 244 -3.34 12.08 4.93
CA HIS A 244 -3.30 12.72 6.24
C HIS A 244 -4.61 12.64 7.03
N LYS A 245 -5.77 12.56 6.38
CA LYS A 245 -7.08 12.48 7.06
C LYS A 245 -7.17 11.32 8.05
N GLY A 246 -6.53 10.19 7.73
CA GLY A 246 -6.46 9.02 8.61
C GLY A 246 -5.85 9.39 9.96
N VAL A 247 -4.58 9.78 9.94
CA VAL A 247 -3.78 10.17 11.11
C VAL A 247 -4.27 11.44 11.80
N CYS A 248 -4.77 12.42 11.06
CA CYS A 248 -5.33 13.65 11.62
C CYS A 248 -6.59 13.43 12.47
N THR A 249 -7.28 12.30 12.26
CA THR A 249 -8.50 11.93 13.00
C THR A 249 -8.30 10.76 13.95
N MET A 250 -7.07 10.26 14.11
CA MET A 250 -6.72 9.26 15.13
C MET A 250 -6.81 9.84 16.54
N GLY A 251 -7.03 8.96 17.52
CA GLY A 251 -6.93 9.28 18.94
C GLY A 251 -5.56 9.88 19.29
N LEU A 252 -5.51 10.65 20.38
CA LEU A 252 -4.25 11.27 20.83
C LEU A 252 -3.21 10.20 21.23
N GLU A 253 -3.64 9.12 21.89
CA GLU A 253 -2.78 7.99 22.25
C GLU A 253 -2.22 7.29 21.00
N ASP A 254 -3.09 6.78 20.11
CA ASP A 254 -2.64 6.07 18.90
C ASP A 254 -1.67 6.91 18.07
N ARG A 255 -1.96 8.21 17.94
CA ARG A 255 -1.11 9.14 17.20
C ARG A 255 0.22 9.37 17.90
N GLY A 256 0.21 9.56 19.21
CA GLY A 256 1.42 9.72 20.01
C GLY A 256 2.31 8.48 19.95
N GLN A 257 1.71 7.29 20.03
CA GLN A 257 2.41 6.02 19.85
C GLN A 257 3.01 5.92 18.45
N ALA A 258 2.23 6.18 17.39
CA ALA A 258 2.72 6.12 16.01
C ALA A 258 3.92 7.07 15.77
N ILE A 259 3.87 8.30 16.31
CA ILE A 259 4.97 9.27 16.21
C ILE A 259 6.20 8.76 16.94
N ARG A 260 6.04 8.26 18.16
CA ARG A 260 7.15 7.72 18.97
C ARG A 260 7.82 6.54 18.27
N LEU A 261 7.05 5.65 17.66
CA LEU A 261 7.57 4.51 16.91
C LEU A 261 8.37 4.96 15.67
N ALA A 262 7.96 6.05 15.01
CA ALA A 262 8.59 6.56 13.81
C ALA A 262 9.74 7.55 14.04
N GLU A 263 10.00 7.97 15.29
CA GLU A 263 10.95 9.03 15.62
C GLU A 263 12.38 8.74 15.13
N LYS A 264 12.80 7.46 15.19
CA LYS A 264 14.18 7.03 14.92
C LYS A 264 14.48 6.76 13.44
N GLY A 265 13.97 7.58 12.53
CA GLY A 265 14.18 7.38 11.08
C GLY A 265 13.00 6.73 10.35
N GLY A 266 11.81 6.77 10.95
CA GLY A 266 10.62 6.06 10.48
C GLY A 266 10.43 4.72 11.19
N LEU A 267 9.24 4.14 11.04
CA LEU A 267 8.89 2.86 11.67
C LEU A 267 9.85 1.73 11.26
N ILE A 268 10.47 1.81 10.09
CA ILE A 268 11.43 0.82 9.62
C ILE A 268 12.68 0.68 10.50
N ALA A 269 13.01 1.71 11.27
CA ALA A 269 14.15 1.69 12.18
C ALA A 269 13.77 1.19 13.59
N TRP A 270 12.53 0.72 13.80
CA TRP A 270 12.06 0.29 15.10
C TRP A 270 12.72 -0.99 15.61
N ASP A 271 12.88 -2.00 14.74
CA ASP A 271 13.53 -3.28 15.03
C ASP A 271 14.71 -3.50 14.07
N GLU A 272 15.84 -2.88 14.40
CA GLU A 272 16.99 -2.85 13.49
C GLU A 272 17.59 -4.24 13.22
N GLU A 273 17.60 -5.12 14.22
CA GLU A 273 18.16 -6.47 14.08
C GLU A 273 17.40 -7.30 13.05
N ARG A 274 16.09 -7.08 12.96
CA ARG A 274 15.24 -7.74 11.99
C ARG A 274 15.32 -7.09 10.61
N MET A 275 15.18 -5.77 10.54
CA MET A 275 15.04 -5.03 9.28
C MET A 275 16.35 -4.91 8.51
N PHE A 276 17.48 -4.90 9.21
CA PHE A 276 18.79 -4.71 8.61
C PHE A 276 19.64 -5.97 8.72
N ALA A 277 20.53 -6.16 7.77
CA ALA A 277 21.61 -7.13 7.85
C ALA A 277 22.74 -6.54 8.69
N ARG A 278 23.48 -7.42 9.39
CA ARG A 278 24.75 -7.03 10.00
C ARG A 278 25.73 -6.66 8.90
N GLU A 279 26.47 -5.57 9.09
CA GLU A 279 27.48 -5.11 8.14
C GLU A 279 28.49 -6.24 7.86
N GLY A 280 28.79 -6.48 6.58
CA GLY A 280 29.69 -7.56 6.16
C GLY A 280 29.13 -9.00 6.24
N SER A 281 27.88 -9.20 6.68
CA SER A 281 27.27 -10.54 6.77
C SER A 281 26.98 -11.18 5.41
N GLY A 282 26.79 -10.37 4.37
CA GLY A 282 26.40 -10.86 3.04
C GLY A 282 25.01 -11.51 3.00
N GLU A 283 24.14 -11.29 4.00
CA GLU A 283 22.78 -11.82 3.97
C GLU A 283 22.04 -11.30 2.74
N GLY A 284 21.46 -12.21 1.93
CA GLY A 284 20.66 -11.84 0.76
C GLY A 284 19.23 -11.49 1.14
N SER A 285 18.64 -10.54 0.43
CA SER A 285 17.21 -10.21 0.54
C SER A 285 16.35 -11.41 0.16
N ARG A 286 15.28 -11.64 0.92
CA ARG A 286 14.28 -12.68 0.62
C ARG A 286 13.12 -12.13 -0.20
N ASN A 287 13.03 -10.81 -0.35
CA ASN A 287 11.98 -10.14 -1.11
C ASN A 287 11.81 -10.73 -2.52
N PRO A 288 10.60 -11.17 -2.89
CA PRO A 288 10.35 -11.82 -4.18
C PRO A 288 10.22 -10.86 -5.36
N TYR A 289 10.15 -9.55 -5.12
CA TYR A 289 9.92 -8.55 -6.14
C TYR A 289 11.18 -7.90 -6.70
N PHE A 290 12.36 -8.22 -6.17
CA PHE A 290 13.61 -7.82 -6.82
C PHE A 290 13.85 -8.64 -8.10
N GLU A 291 14.21 -7.96 -9.18
CA GLU A 291 14.57 -8.60 -10.45
C GLU A 291 15.82 -9.49 -10.29
N GLY A 292 16.80 -9.01 -9.51
CA GLY A 292 18.08 -9.66 -9.26
C GLY A 292 18.22 -10.23 -7.84
N CYS A 293 19.39 -10.81 -7.57
CA CYS A 293 19.81 -11.12 -6.21
C CYS A 293 20.35 -9.83 -5.58
N VAL A 294 19.69 -9.35 -4.54
CA VAL A 294 20.06 -8.12 -3.81
C VAL A 294 20.47 -8.52 -2.40
N GLY A 295 21.47 -7.85 -1.83
CA GLY A 295 21.77 -7.98 -0.40
C GLY A 295 20.56 -7.52 0.43
N LYS A 296 20.42 -8.01 1.65
CA LYS A 296 19.45 -7.47 2.61
C LYS A 296 19.92 -6.07 3.02
N ARG A 297 18.97 -5.18 3.26
CA ARG A 297 19.16 -3.78 3.66
C ARG A 297 20.25 -3.66 4.72
N VAL A 298 21.22 -2.78 4.50
CA VAL A 298 22.24 -2.44 5.51
C VAL A 298 21.97 -1.01 5.95
N ARG A 299 22.14 -0.72 7.25
CA ARG A 299 21.97 0.64 7.74
C ARG A 299 23.04 1.53 7.10
N ALA A 300 22.64 2.65 6.51
CA ALA A 300 23.61 3.67 6.13
C ALA A 300 24.31 4.13 7.41
N VAL A 301 25.62 3.89 7.52
CA VAL A 301 26.44 4.50 8.57
C VAL A 301 26.37 6.00 8.31
N VAL A 302 25.62 6.72 9.14
CA VAL A 302 25.68 8.18 9.18
C VAL A 302 27.11 8.50 9.61
N LYS A 303 27.97 8.83 8.64
CA LYS A 303 29.28 9.42 8.90
C LYS A 303 29.13 10.86 9.35
#